data_AF-A0A661ZZD6-F1
#
_entry.id   AF-A0A661ZZD6-F1
#
_cell.length_a   1.000
_cell.length_b   1.000
_cell.length_c   1.000
_cell.angle_alpha   90.00
_cell.angle_beta   90.00
_cell.angle_gamma   90.00
#
_symmetry.space_group_name_H-M   'P 1'
#
loop_
_entity.id
_entity.type
_entity.pdbx_description
1 polymer ?
#
loop_
_entity_poly.entity_id
_entity_poly.type
_entity_poly.pdbx_seq_one_letter_code
_entity_poly.pdbx_strand_id
1 'polypeptide(L)'
;MLYINQHLFMPNRRIHIILSAPVFLLLYSYTAVVVLLFLIMAYLRLKSGIVLLSGLWAKSIFPLMGKKVRIEGKDNIKKGERYILLANHASMFDIIAIMAVYPNVSWFGHERLLRIPLFKQILLMTDYIP
;
A
#
# COMPACT_ATOMS: atom_id res chain seq x y z
N MET A 1 -34.23 -4.54 10.50
CA MET A 1 -34.13 -3.84 9.21
C MET A 1 -33.88 -2.36 9.52
N LEU A 2 -32.61 -1.95 9.65
CA LEU A 2 -32.23 -0.58 9.97
C LEU A 2 -31.86 0.14 8.67
N TYR A 3 -32.74 1.01 8.20
CA TYR A 3 -32.45 1.95 7.11
C TYR A 3 -31.46 3.00 7.62
N ILE A 4 -30.20 2.91 7.20
CA ILE A 4 -29.23 3.99 7.37
C ILE A 4 -29.55 5.04 6.31
N ASN A 5 -30.06 6.18 6.74
CA ASN A 5 -30.23 7.39 5.92
C ASN A 5 -28.86 7.85 5.39
N GLN A 6 -28.52 7.44 4.17
CA GLN A 6 -27.34 7.93 3.45
C GLN A 6 -27.66 9.27 2.77
N HIS A 7 -27.92 10.31 3.56
CA HIS A 7 -27.78 11.69 3.10
C HIS A 7 -26.42 12.23 3.53
N LEU A 8 -25.34 11.51 3.21
CA LEU A 8 -24.07 12.18 3.02
C LEU A 8 -24.25 12.99 1.73
N PHE A 9 -24.07 14.31 1.81
CA PHE A 9 -23.97 15.17 0.63
C PHE A 9 -22.86 14.58 -0.24
N MET A 10 -23.23 13.83 -1.27
CA MET A 10 -22.30 13.27 -2.24
C MET A 10 -22.15 14.34 -3.32
N PRO A 11 -21.01 15.07 -3.39
CA PRO A 11 -20.77 16.00 -4.49
C PRO A 11 -21.10 15.34 -5.84
N ASN A 12 -21.58 16.13 -6.79
CA ASN A 12 -21.81 15.66 -8.16
C ASN A 12 -20.59 14.86 -8.65
N ARG A 13 -20.82 13.71 -9.31
CA ARG A 13 -19.76 12.82 -9.83
C ARG A 13 -18.62 13.57 -10.54
N ARG A 14 -18.95 14.64 -11.27
CA ARG A 14 -17.98 15.52 -11.95
C ARG A 14 -17.01 16.20 -10.99
N ILE A 15 -17.49 16.67 -9.84
CA ILE A 15 -16.68 17.33 -8.80
C ILE A 15 -15.66 16.34 -8.23
N HIS A 16 -16.09 15.11 -7.92
CA HIS A 16 -15.18 14.06 -7.43
C HIS A 16 -14.08 13.74 -8.44
N ILE A 17 -14.41 13.65 -9.72
CA ILE A 17 -13.42 13.40 -10.78
C ILE A 17 -12.41 14.56 -10.84
N ILE A 18 -12.89 15.80 -10.86
CA ILE A 18 -12.04 17.00 -10.94
C ILE A 18 -11.09 17.09 -9.74
N LEU A 19 -11.58 16.79 -8.54
CA LEU A 19 -10.76 16.83 -7.32
C LEU A 19 -9.79 15.65 -7.20
N SER A 20 -10.19 14.45 -7.65
CA SER A 20 -9.36 13.24 -7.51
C SER A 20 -8.29 13.11 -8.60
N ALA A 21 -8.55 13.60 -9.82
CA ALA A 21 -7.60 13.52 -10.93
C ALA A 21 -6.19 14.07 -10.61
N PRO A 22 -6.02 15.30 -10.09
CA PRO A 22 -4.70 15.82 -9.76
C PRO A 22 -4.02 15.05 -8.63
N VAL A 23 -4.80 14.56 -7.65
CA VAL A 23 -4.28 13.73 -6.56
C VAL A 23 -3.74 12.41 -7.12
N PHE A 24 -4.50 11.72 -7.96
CA PHE A 24 -4.04 10.48 -8.60
C PHE A 24 -2.83 10.72 -9.50
N LEU A 25 -2.81 11.81 -10.27
CA LEU A 25 -1.65 12.18 -11.08
C LEU A 25 -0.39 12.32 -10.22
N LEU A 26 -0.48 13.08 -9.12
CA LEU A 26 0.61 13.23 -8.16
C LEU A 26 1.06 11.89 -7.58
N LEU A 27 0.12 11.04 -7.14
CA LEU A 27 0.43 9.74 -6.55
C LEU A 27 1.08 8.79 -7.54
N TYR A 28 0.62 8.77 -8.80
CA TYR A 28 1.21 7.92 -9.84
C TYR A 28 2.61 8.40 -10.22
N SER A 29 2.81 9.70 -10.41
CA SER A 29 4.14 10.27 -10.68
C SER A 29 5.10 9.99 -9.53
N TYR A 30 4.66 10.18 -8.28
CA TYR A 30 5.46 9.87 -7.10
C TYR A 30 5.79 8.37 -7.01
N THR A 31 4.80 7.50 -7.21
CA THR A 31 4.99 6.04 -7.17
C THR A 31 5.93 5.57 -8.28
N ALA A 32 5.86 6.15 -9.49
CA ALA A 32 6.78 5.82 -10.57
C ALA A 32 8.26 6.09 -10.19
N VAL A 33 8.53 7.21 -9.52
CA VAL A 33 9.87 7.54 -9.01
C VAL A 33 10.31 6.52 -7.94
N VAL A 34 9.42 6.17 -7.01
CA VAL A 34 9.74 5.18 -5.97
C VAL A 34 9.98 3.79 -6.58
N VAL A 35 9.23 3.40 -7.60
CA VAL A 35 9.45 2.14 -8.33
C VAL A 35 10.83 2.11 -9.00
N LEU A 36 11.28 3.22 -9.59
CA LEU A 36 12.65 3.31 -10.12
C LEU A 36 13.70 3.07 -9.03
N LEU A 37 13.50 3.64 -7.83
CA LEU A 37 14.38 3.40 -6.69
C LEU A 37 14.33 1.94 -6.23
N PHE A 38 13.15 1.29 -6.22
CA PHE A 38 13.05 -0.14 -5.92
C PHE A 38 13.82 -1.00 -6.91
N LEU A 39 13.78 -0.67 -8.21
CA LEU A 39 14.53 -1.40 -9.23
C LEU A 39 16.05 -1.27 -9.00
N ILE A 40 16.53 -0.07 -8.65
CA ILE A 40 17.95 0.15 -8.30
C ILE A 40 18.34 -0.67 -7.07
N MET A 41 17.54 -0.61 -6.00
CA MET A 41 17.82 -1.38 -4.77
C MET A 41 17.74 -2.89 -5.01
N ALA A 42 16.81 -3.35 -5.83
CA ALA A 42 16.70 -4.75 -6.22
C ALA A 42 17.92 -5.20 -7.00
N TYR A 43 18.36 -4.41 -7.99
CA TYR A 43 19.58 -4.66 -8.76
C TYR A 43 20.81 -4.79 -7.85
N LEU A 44 20.93 -3.91 -6.85
CA LEU A 44 21.99 -3.94 -5.83
C LEU A 44 21.76 -4.99 -4.73
N ARG A 45 20.66 -5.76 -4.78
CA ARG A 45 20.26 -6.78 -3.80
C ARG A 45 20.12 -6.26 -2.36
N LEU A 46 19.71 -5.00 -2.20
CA LEU A 46 19.55 -4.33 -0.90
C LEU A 46 18.18 -4.58 -0.27
N LYS A 47 17.96 -5.76 0.32
CA LYS A 47 16.67 -6.14 0.95
C LYS A 47 16.23 -5.15 2.04
N SER A 48 17.13 -4.75 2.93
CA SER A 48 16.83 -3.77 3.99
C SER A 48 16.43 -2.40 3.44
N GLY A 49 17.05 -1.98 2.33
CA GLY A 49 16.70 -0.76 1.62
C GLY A 49 15.28 -0.81 1.04
N ILE A 50 14.91 -1.92 0.39
CA ILE A 50 13.56 -2.13 -0.15
C ILE A 50 12.51 -2.05 0.97
N VAL A 51 12.74 -2.72 2.10
CA VAL A 51 11.84 -2.68 3.26
C VAL A 51 11.69 -1.25 3.79
N LEU A 52 12.81 -0.56 4.00
CA LEU A 52 12.81 0.80 4.53
C LEU A 52 12.06 1.75 3.60
N LEU A 53 12.38 1.71 2.31
CA LEU A 53 11.73 2.53 1.28
C LEU A 53 10.24 2.21 1.17
N SER A 54 9.87 0.93 1.26
CA SER A 54 8.47 0.48 1.29
C SER A 54 7.67 1.11 2.43
N GLY A 55 8.23 1.13 3.64
CA GLY A 55 7.58 1.77 4.78
C GLY A 55 7.49 3.30 4.64
N LEU A 56 8.54 3.94 4.13
CA LEU A 56 8.56 5.39 3.90
C LEU A 56 7.54 5.81 2.83
N TRP A 57 7.51 5.09 1.71
CA TRP A 57 6.54 5.31 0.65
C TRP A 57 5.12 5.09 1.15
N ALA A 58 4.84 3.98 1.84
CA ALA A 58 3.49 3.71 2.32
C ALA A 58 2.98 4.76 3.33
N LYS A 59 3.86 5.24 4.23
CA LYS A 59 3.52 6.31 5.18
C LYS A 59 3.30 7.68 4.52
N SER A 60 3.91 7.96 3.37
CA SER A 60 3.80 9.25 2.70
C SER A 60 2.55 9.39 1.83
N ILE A 61 1.97 8.29 1.34
CA ILE A 61 0.80 8.33 0.44
C ILE A 61 -0.42 9.01 1.09
N PHE A 62 -0.77 8.65 2.32
CA PHE A 62 -1.93 9.24 3.00
C PHE A 62 -1.83 10.75 3.24
N PRO A 63 -0.72 11.30 3.78
CA PRO A 63 -0.58 12.75 3.90
C PRO A 63 -0.53 13.46 2.54
N LEU A 64 0.03 12.85 1.48
CA LEU A 64 -0.03 13.40 0.11
C LEU A 64 -1.48 13.52 -0.42
N MET A 65 -2.37 12.64 0.03
CA MET A 65 -3.81 12.71 -0.26
C MET A 65 -4.59 13.65 0.67
N GLY A 66 -3.92 14.26 1.67
CA GLY A 66 -4.59 15.01 2.73
C GLY A 66 -5.47 14.12 3.63
N LYS A 67 -5.17 12.83 3.75
CA LYS A 67 -5.92 11.87 4.56
C LYS A 67 -5.15 11.49 5.82
N LYS A 68 -5.86 11.40 6.94
CA LYS A 68 -5.33 10.89 8.21
C LYS A 68 -5.67 9.41 8.35
N VAL A 69 -4.69 8.58 8.65
CA VAL A 69 -4.89 7.17 9.01
C VAL A 69 -4.97 7.06 10.51
N ARG A 70 -6.01 6.40 11.01
CA ARG A 70 -6.16 6.04 12.41
C ARG A 70 -5.90 4.55 12.55
N ILE A 71 -5.01 4.19 13.48
CA ILE A 71 -4.66 2.80 13.77
C ILE A 71 -5.11 2.52 15.19
N GLU A 72 -5.88 1.45 15.37
CA GLU A 72 -6.36 1.00 16.67
C GLU A 72 -5.94 -0.45 16.90
N GLY A 73 -5.77 -0.85 18.16
CA GLY A 73 -5.41 -2.23 18.50
C GLY A 73 -4.00 -2.62 18.10
N LYS A 74 -3.06 -1.67 17.98
CA LYS A 74 -1.66 -1.97 17.66
C LYS A 74 -1.01 -2.89 18.70
N ASP A 75 -1.44 -2.79 19.95
CA ASP A 75 -0.96 -3.60 21.07
C ASP A 75 -1.41 -5.07 21.01
N ASN A 76 -2.37 -5.40 20.13
CA ASN A 76 -2.79 -6.79 19.89
C ASN A 76 -1.71 -7.61 19.18
N ILE A 77 -0.72 -6.95 18.56
CA ILE A 77 0.36 -7.60 17.82
C ILE A 77 1.62 -7.62 18.69
N LYS A 78 1.96 -8.80 19.21
CA LYS A 78 3.18 -9.01 20.00
C LYS A 78 4.40 -9.14 19.10
N LYS A 79 5.49 -8.46 19.45
CA LYS A 79 6.77 -8.59 18.73
C LYS A 79 7.32 -10.02 18.87
N GLY A 80 7.95 -10.53 17.81
CA GLY A 80 8.59 -11.86 17.78
C GLY A 80 7.66 -13.01 17.39
N GLU A 81 6.34 -12.79 17.45
CA GLU A 81 5.35 -13.78 17.05
C GLU A 81 5.02 -13.66 15.55
N ARG A 82 4.57 -14.77 14.95
CA ARG A 82 4.13 -14.82 13.55
C ARG A 82 2.62 -14.74 13.48
N TYR A 83 2.12 -13.90 12.56
CA TYR A 83 0.68 -13.70 12.35
C TYR A 83 0.35 -13.78 10.87
N ILE A 84 -0.86 -14.24 10.58
CA ILE A 84 -1.49 -14.05 9.26
C ILE A 84 -2.44 -12.88 9.41
N LEU A 85 -2.17 -11.79 8.68
CA LEU A 85 -3.03 -10.61 8.65
C LEU A 85 -4.17 -10.85 7.65
N LEU A 86 -5.40 -10.82 8.14
CA LEU A 86 -6.61 -10.89 7.32
C LEU A 86 -7.28 -9.51 7.34
N ALA A 87 -7.48 -8.95 6.15
CA ALA A 87 -8.13 -7.65 5.97
C ALA A 87 -9.26 -7.78 4.94
N ASN A 88 -10.33 -7.03 5.16
CA ASN A 88 -11.36 -6.86 4.13
C ASN A 88 -10.73 -6.15 2.93
N HIS A 89 -10.89 -6.71 1.73
CA HIS A 89 -10.34 -6.11 0.52
C HIS A 89 -11.35 -5.12 -0.08
N ALA A 90 -11.12 -3.83 0.16
CA ALA A 90 -12.01 -2.76 -0.27
C ALA A 90 -11.37 -1.86 -1.33
N SER A 91 -10.04 -1.80 -1.39
CA SER A 91 -9.35 -0.87 -2.28
C SER A 91 -7.90 -1.23 -2.58
N MET A 92 -7.32 -0.57 -3.58
CA MET A 92 -5.87 -0.61 -3.81
C MET A 92 -5.04 -0.02 -2.66
N PHE A 93 -5.64 0.82 -1.80
CA PHE A 93 -4.97 1.44 -0.67
C PHE A 93 -4.80 0.49 0.53
N ASP A 94 -5.37 -0.71 0.48
CA ASP A 94 -5.26 -1.70 1.56
C ASP A 94 -3.80 -2.12 1.75
N ILE A 95 -3.07 -2.33 0.65
CA ILE A 95 -1.63 -2.62 0.65
C ILE A 95 -0.84 -1.48 1.29
N ILE A 96 -1.15 -0.24 0.90
CA ILE A 96 -0.51 0.97 1.42
C ILE A 96 -0.77 1.13 2.92
N ALA A 97 -2.01 0.91 3.37
CA ALA A 97 -2.39 1.00 4.77
C ALA A 97 -1.61 -0.01 5.61
N ILE A 98 -1.55 -1.28 5.17
CA ILE A 98 -0.83 -2.33 5.88
C ILE A 98 0.67 -2.03 5.91
N MET A 99 1.28 -1.69 4.76
CA MET A 99 2.72 -1.39 4.68
C MET A 99 3.14 -0.16 5.48
N ALA A 100 2.24 0.82 5.66
CA ALA A 100 2.51 1.99 6.47
C ALA A 100 2.72 1.63 7.95
N VAL A 101 2.10 0.53 8.41
CA VAL A 101 2.24 0.01 9.78
C VAL A 101 3.30 -1.09 9.85
N TYR A 102 3.27 -2.03 8.90
CA TYR A 102 4.08 -3.25 8.84
C TYR A 102 4.78 -3.39 7.48
N PRO A 103 5.89 -2.66 7.25
CA PRO A 103 6.59 -2.70 5.96
C PRO A 103 7.34 -4.01 5.68
N ASN A 104 7.51 -4.86 6.68
CA ASN A 104 8.14 -6.19 6.58
C ASN A 104 7.11 -7.34 6.37
N VAL A 105 5.90 -7.02 5.91
CA VAL A 105 4.87 -8.04 5.68
C VAL A 105 5.16 -8.83 4.41
N SER A 106 4.99 -10.16 4.48
CA SER A 106 4.96 -11.04 3.31
C SER A 106 3.57 -11.07 2.71
N TRP A 107 3.47 -10.83 1.42
CA TRP A 107 2.19 -10.82 0.70
C TRP A 107 1.86 -12.20 0.14
N PHE A 108 0.61 -12.62 0.32
CA PHE A 108 0.01 -13.75 -0.37
C PHE A 108 -0.69 -13.23 -1.64
N GLY A 109 -0.45 -13.84 -2.79
CA GLY A 109 -1.13 -13.43 -4.01
C GLY A 109 -0.85 -14.36 -5.18
N HIS A 110 -1.41 -14.04 -6.34
CA HIS A 110 -1.34 -14.92 -7.50
C HIS A 110 0.10 -15.12 -8.04
N GLU A 111 0.50 -16.37 -8.28
CA GLU A 111 1.76 -16.77 -8.96
C GLU A 111 2.12 -15.98 -10.24
N ARG A 112 1.12 -15.43 -10.95
CA ARG A 112 1.32 -14.66 -12.20
C ARG A 112 2.18 -13.42 -11.98
N LEU A 113 2.16 -12.84 -10.78
CA LEU A 113 2.99 -11.69 -10.43
C LEU A 113 4.49 -12.03 -10.50
N LEU A 114 4.87 -13.28 -10.22
CA LEU A 114 6.25 -13.76 -10.35
C LEU A 114 6.68 -13.95 -11.82
N ARG A 115 5.75 -13.88 -12.79
CA ARG A 115 6.07 -13.94 -14.22
C ARG A 115 6.47 -12.58 -14.78
N ILE A 116 6.24 -11.48 -14.06
CA ILE A 116 6.63 -10.14 -14.50
C ILE A 116 8.09 -9.90 -14.10
N PRO A 117 9.05 -9.83 -15.06
CA PRO A 117 10.48 -9.94 -14.75
C PRO A 117 11.00 -8.92 -13.73
N LEU A 118 10.57 -7.65 -13.87
CA LEU A 118 11.02 -6.57 -12.99
C LEU A 118 10.43 -6.67 -11.57
N PHE A 119 9.17 -7.09 -11.45
CA PHE A 119 8.52 -7.21 -10.13
C PHE A 119 8.90 -8.49 -9.41
N LYS A 120 9.17 -9.58 -10.13
CA LYS A 120 9.57 -10.87 -9.56
C LYS A 120 10.70 -10.71 -8.55
N GLN A 121 11.75 -9.96 -8.90
CA GLN A 121 12.91 -9.79 -8.04
C GLN A 121 12.56 -9.08 -6.73
N ILE A 122 11.78 -8.00 -6.80
CA ILE A 122 11.33 -7.25 -5.62
C ILE A 122 10.44 -8.14 -4.73
N LEU A 123 9.48 -8.85 -5.34
CA LEU A 123 8.54 -9.72 -4.62
C LEU A 123 9.26 -10.86 -3.88
N LEU A 124 10.22 -11.51 -4.53
CA LEU A 124 11.03 -12.56 -3.89
C LEU A 124 11.87 -12.01 -2.74
N MET A 125 12.39 -10.77 -2.87
CA MET A 125 13.15 -10.12 -1.80
C MET A 125 12.29 -9.75 -0.58
N THR A 126 10.97 -9.60 -0.76
CA THR A 126 10.01 -9.35 0.33
C THR A 126 9.29 -10.62 0.79
N ASP A 127 9.87 -11.79 0.53
CA ASP A 127 9.35 -13.09 0.96
C ASP A 127 7.90 -13.35 0.51
N TYR A 128 7.56 -12.92 -0.72
CA TYR A 128 6.24 -13.11 -1.33
C TYR A 128 5.86 -14.60 -1.46
N ILE A 129 4.58 -14.90 -1.22
CA ILE A 129 4.03 -16.26 -1.25
C ILE A 129 3.00 -16.35 -2.40
N PRO A 130 3.28 -17.14 -3.46
CA PRO A 130 2.43 -17.28 -4.64
C PRO A 130 1.19 -18.16 -4.45
#